data_AF-A0A0R3W0S5-F1
#
_entry.id   AF-A0A0R3W0S5-F1
#
_cell.length_a   1.000
_cell.length_b   1.000
_cell.length_c   1.000
_cell.angle_alpha   90.00
_cell.angle_beta   90.00
_cell.angle_gamma   90.00
#
_symmetry.space_group_name_H-M   'P 1'
#
loop_
_entity.id
_entity.type
_entity.pdbx_description
1 polymer ?
#
loop_
_entity_poly.entity_id
_entity_poly.type
_entity_poly.pdbx_seq_one_letter_code
_entity_poly.pdbx_strand_id
1 'polypeptide(L)'
;MEMRRLTAALLGIAIGLIIIALAITDWRYGLAFGGATHDKEAMTAVTFLIIIGLICLIIVFILDIVMLCQTAVPSGMLTARFVILYISVALIMIGVLVYTARRGGLWPYFLVVVGMVFAVLVAILAAVYSRCVSSERVVVVRSTR
;
A
#
# COMPACT_ATOMS: atom_id res chain seq x y z
N MET A 1 -6.05 -16.81 -10.48
CA MET A 1 -6.90 -16.17 -9.44
C MET A 1 -6.12 -15.89 -8.14
N GLU A 2 -5.08 -16.68 -7.77
CA GLU A 2 -4.28 -16.41 -6.57
C GLU A 2 -3.68 -14.99 -6.50
N MET A 3 -3.15 -14.46 -7.60
CA MET A 3 -2.49 -13.15 -7.57
C MET A 3 -3.42 -12.02 -7.10
N ARG A 4 -4.69 -12.01 -7.56
CA ARG A 4 -5.67 -10.99 -7.17
C ARG A 4 -6.04 -11.09 -5.68
N ARG A 5 -6.09 -12.31 -5.15
CA ARG A 5 -6.37 -12.58 -3.73
C ARG A 5 -5.20 -12.13 -2.84
N LEU A 6 -3.96 -12.44 -3.24
CA LEU A 6 -2.76 -11.99 -2.55
C LEU A 6 -2.67 -10.46 -2.50
N THR A 7 -2.91 -9.78 -3.63
CA THR A 7 -2.88 -8.31 -3.66
C THR A 7 -3.96 -7.69 -2.78
N ALA A 8 -5.17 -8.26 -2.77
CA ALA A 8 -6.25 -7.78 -1.90
C ALA A 8 -5.93 -7.98 -0.41
N ALA A 9 -5.36 -9.14 -0.05
CA ALA A 9 -4.94 -9.44 1.31
C ALA A 9 -3.83 -8.49 1.79
N LEU A 10 -2.80 -8.28 0.97
CA LEU A 10 -1.71 -7.34 1.26
C LEU A 10 -2.23 -5.91 1.44
N LEU A 11 -3.18 -5.48 0.60
CA LEU A 11 -3.78 -4.16 0.69
C LEU A 11 -4.63 -4.01 1.97
N GLY A 12 -5.38 -5.04 2.35
CA GLY A 12 -6.11 -5.08 3.62
C GLY A 12 -5.19 -4.99 4.84
N ILE A 13 -4.07 -5.73 4.83
CA ILE A 13 -3.04 -5.65 5.90
C ILE A 13 -2.45 -4.24 5.96
N ALA A 14 -2.13 -3.64 4.81
CA ALA A 14 -1.60 -2.27 4.75
C ALA A 14 -2.58 -1.25 5.36
N ILE A 15 -3.86 -1.33 5.02
CA ILE A 15 -4.91 -0.48 5.61
C ILE A 15 -4.97 -0.67 7.12
N GLY A 16 -4.97 -1.92 7.60
CA GLY A 16 -4.98 -2.23 9.03
C GLY A 16 -3.79 -1.62 9.77
N LEU A 17 -2.58 -1.75 9.22
CA LEU A 17 -1.38 -1.15 9.80
C LEU A 17 -1.43 0.39 9.82
N ILE A 18 -1.98 1.03 8.78
CA ILE A 18 -2.14 2.49 8.74
C ILE A 18 -3.16 2.95 9.80
N ILE A 19 -4.27 2.23 9.98
CA ILE A 19 -5.26 2.52 11.02
C ILE A 19 -4.62 2.38 12.41
N ILE A 20 -3.88 1.29 12.65
CA ILE A 20 -3.16 1.09 13.92
C ILE A 20 -2.15 2.22 14.14
N ALA A 21 -1.39 2.61 13.10
CA ALA A 21 -0.44 3.71 13.19
C ALA A 21 -1.10 5.04 13.56
N LEU A 22 -2.31 5.32 13.04
CA LEU A 22 -3.11 6.50 13.42
C LEU A 22 -3.70 6.39 14.83
N ALA A 23 -3.99 5.19 15.31
CA ALA A 23 -4.56 4.95 16.63
C ALA A 23 -3.51 4.99 17.76
N ILE A 24 -2.25 4.67 17.45
CA ILE A 24 -1.13 4.81 18.40
C ILE A 24 -1.02 6.29 18.78
N THR A 25 -1.13 6.60 20.07
CA THR A 25 -1.13 7.97 20.59
C THR A 25 0.27 8.57 20.78
N ASP A 26 1.32 7.75 20.69
CA ASP A 26 2.73 8.12 20.92
C ASP A 26 3.41 8.83 19.75
N TRP A 27 2.64 9.42 18.83
CA TRP A 27 3.19 10.49 18.00
C TRP A 27 3.71 11.52 18.98
N ARG A 28 4.99 11.89 18.93
CA ARG A 28 5.75 12.51 20.04
C ARG A 28 5.12 13.77 20.70
N TYR A 29 4.08 14.34 20.09
CA TYR A 29 3.22 15.39 20.63
C TYR A 29 1.73 15.20 20.36
N GLY A 30 1.31 14.10 19.75
CA GLY A 30 0.00 13.83 19.13
C GLY A 30 -0.05 14.22 17.64
N LEU A 31 -0.96 13.59 16.89
CA LEU A 31 -1.43 14.06 15.57
C LEU A 31 -2.30 15.33 15.79
N ALA A 32 -3.14 15.77 14.83
CA ALA A 32 -4.01 16.95 15.00
C ALA A 32 -4.81 17.07 16.34
N PHE A 33 -4.90 16.01 17.14
CA PHE A 33 -5.71 15.88 18.37
C PHE A 33 -4.98 16.17 19.71
N GLY A 34 -3.67 16.36 19.70
CA GLY A 34 -2.85 16.87 20.81
C GLY A 34 -1.52 17.28 20.19
N GLY A 35 -0.76 18.32 20.50
CA GLY A 35 -0.58 19.14 21.68
C GLY A 35 0.84 19.75 21.58
N ALA A 36 0.99 20.88 20.88
CA ALA A 36 1.95 21.97 21.12
C ALA A 36 1.66 23.09 20.12
N THR A 37 1.78 24.36 20.52
CA THR A 37 1.37 25.56 19.75
C THR A 37 2.25 25.89 18.54
N HIS A 38 3.43 25.28 18.42
CA HIS A 38 4.33 25.47 17.28
C HIS A 38 4.08 24.38 16.22
N ASP A 39 3.70 24.79 15.01
CA ASP A 39 3.39 23.96 13.82
C ASP A 39 2.03 23.21 13.81
N LYS A 40 0.99 23.74 14.47
CA LYS A 40 -0.35 23.14 14.42
C LYS A 40 -0.91 23.01 13.00
N GLU A 41 -0.75 24.04 12.17
CA GLU A 41 -1.30 24.07 10.80
C GLU A 41 -0.63 23.06 9.86
N ALA A 42 0.70 22.89 9.99
CA ALA A 42 1.42 21.90 9.21
C ALA A 42 1.05 20.48 9.65
N MET A 43 0.86 20.27 10.97
CA MET A 43 0.49 18.96 11.51
C MET A 43 -0.95 18.56 11.20
N THR A 44 -1.88 19.52 11.19
CA THR A 44 -3.24 19.26 10.75
C THR A 44 -3.25 18.92 9.26
N ALA A 45 -2.54 19.66 8.41
CA ALA A 45 -2.44 19.36 6.98
C ALA A 45 -1.86 17.95 6.72
N VAL A 46 -0.79 17.57 7.41
CA VAL A 46 -0.23 16.21 7.37
C VAL A 46 -1.27 15.15 7.77
N THR A 47 -2.01 15.38 8.86
CA THR A 47 -3.05 14.46 9.33
C THR A 47 -4.16 14.30 8.28
N PHE A 48 -4.61 15.40 7.66
CA PHE A 48 -5.60 15.36 6.59
C PHE A 48 -5.10 14.61 5.35
N LEU A 49 -3.84 14.81 4.94
CA LEU A 49 -3.26 14.09 3.81
C LEU A 49 -3.27 12.56 4.03
N ILE A 50 -2.93 12.11 5.24
CA ILE A 50 -2.94 10.69 5.59
C ILE A 50 -4.37 10.15 5.64
N ILE A 51 -5.32 10.89 6.22
CA ILE A 51 -6.73 10.48 6.29
C ILE A 51 -7.35 10.40 4.89
N ILE A 52 -7.14 11.40 4.04
CA ILE A 52 -7.66 11.41 2.66
C ILE A 52 -7.08 10.23 1.87
N GLY A 53 -5.77 10.02 1.97
CA GLY A 53 -5.12 8.86 1.34
C GLY A 53 -5.65 7.52 1.85
N LEU A 54 -5.95 7.41 3.16
CA LEU A 54 -6.56 6.21 3.74
C LEU A 54 -7.98 5.97 3.20
N ILE A 55 -8.81 7.00 3.09
CA ILE A 55 -10.15 6.89 2.48
C ILE A 55 -10.03 6.40 1.04
N CYS A 56 -9.10 6.95 0.26
CA CYS A 56 -8.86 6.50 -1.10
C CYS A 56 -8.37 5.04 -1.17
N LEU A 57 -7.51 4.59 -0.23
CA LEU A 57 -7.12 3.17 -0.13
C LEU A 57 -8.30 2.25 0.19
N ILE A 58 -9.21 2.67 1.07
CA ILE A 58 -10.43 1.91 1.38
C ILE A 58 -11.31 1.77 0.14
N ILE A 59 -11.45 2.84 -0.67
CA ILE A 59 -12.18 2.77 -1.94
C ILE A 59 -11.53 1.74 -2.88
N VAL A 60 -10.20 1.75 -3.00
CA VAL A 60 -9.45 0.76 -3.80
C VAL A 60 -9.68 -0.67 -3.30
N PHE A 61 -9.70 -0.87 -1.97
CA PHE A 61 -9.98 -2.18 -1.37
C PHE A 61 -11.39 -2.68 -1.72
N ILE A 62 -12.39 -1.80 -1.67
CA ILE A 62 -13.76 -2.13 -2.07
C ILE A 62 -13.80 -2.49 -3.56
N LEU A 63 -13.14 -1.71 -4.42
CA LEU A 63 -13.03 -2.02 -5.85
C LEU A 63 -12.39 -3.39 -6.07
N ASP A 64 -11.36 -3.76 -5.29
CA ASP A 64 -10.72 -5.07 -5.35
C ASP A 64 -11.66 -6.22 -4.97
N ILE A 65 -12.48 -6.04 -3.94
CA ILE A 65 -13.53 -7.01 -3.55
C ILE A 65 -14.55 -7.18 -4.67
N VAL A 66 -15.05 -6.08 -5.22
CA VAL A 66 -16.02 -6.12 -6.34
C VAL A 66 -15.40 -6.83 -7.54
N MET A 67 -14.16 -6.50 -7.87
CA MET A 67 -13.37 -7.10 -8.94
C MET A 67 -13.14 -8.61 -8.77
N LEU A 68 -13.05 -9.12 -7.53
CA LEU A 68 -12.94 -10.55 -7.21
C LEU A 68 -14.24 -11.31 -7.48
N CYS A 69 -15.39 -10.64 -7.35
CA CYS A 69 -16.72 -11.22 -7.59
C CYS A 69 -17.14 -11.19 -9.07
N GLN A 70 -16.49 -10.36 -9.90
CA GLN A 70 -16.79 -10.24 -11.33
C GLN A 70 -15.95 -11.21 -12.18
N THR A 71 -16.60 -11.92 -13.11
CA THR A 71 -15.95 -12.83 -14.07
C THR A 71 -15.27 -12.10 -15.22
N ALA A 72 -15.80 -10.95 -15.63
CA ALA A 72 -15.24 -10.06 -16.63
C ALA A 72 -15.00 -8.68 -16.02
N VAL A 73 -13.76 -8.20 -16.08
CA VAL A 73 -13.38 -6.91 -15.51
C VAL A 73 -13.25 -5.90 -16.65
N PRO A 74 -14.05 -4.82 -16.69
CA PRO A 74 -13.90 -3.79 -17.72
C PRO A 74 -12.56 -3.07 -17.57
N SER A 75 -11.90 -2.78 -18.69
CA SER A 75 -10.58 -2.11 -18.75
C SER A 75 -10.57 -0.74 -18.05
N GLY A 76 -11.69 -0.02 -18.10
CA GLY A 76 -11.86 1.25 -17.38
C GLY A 76 -11.79 1.11 -15.85
N MET A 77 -12.22 -0.02 -15.30
CA MET A 77 -12.18 -0.24 -13.85
C MET A 77 -10.78 -0.61 -13.37
N LEU A 78 -10.01 -1.33 -14.19
CA LEU A 78 -8.59 -1.62 -13.93
C LEU A 78 -7.75 -0.33 -13.90
N THR A 79 -7.93 0.53 -14.88
CA THR A 79 -7.20 1.81 -14.96
C THR A 79 -7.57 2.74 -13.81
N ALA A 80 -8.86 2.89 -13.50
CA ALA A 80 -9.32 3.68 -12.34
C ALA A 80 -8.71 3.17 -11.03
N ARG A 81 -8.68 1.85 -10.82
CA ARG A 81 -8.04 1.23 -9.64
C ARG A 81 -6.58 1.65 -9.51
N PHE A 82 -5.78 1.53 -10.58
CA PHE A 82 -4.36 1.89 -10.52
C PHE A 82 -4.17 3.37 -10.23
N VAL A 83 -4.91 4.25 -10.90
CA VAL A 83 -4.80 5.70 -10.70
C VAL A 83 -5.10 6.07 -9.25
N ILE A 84 -6.21 5.58 -8.69
CA ILE A 84 -6.60 5.89 -7.31
C ILE A 84 -5.57 5.33 -6.33
N LEU A 85 -5.06 4.12 -6.56
CA LEU A 85 -4.02 3.51 -5.73
C LEU A 85 -2.74 4.36 -5.71
N TYR A 86 -2.25 4.80 -6.87
CA TYR A 86 -1.07 5.66 -6.96
C TYR A 86 -1.27 7.00 -6.26
N ILE A 87 -2.43 7.65 -6.46
CA ILE A 87 -2.76 8.90 -5.78
C ILE A 87 -2.78 8.72 -4.26
N SER A 88 -3.40 7.63 -3.78
CA SER A 88 -3.51 7.34 -2.34
C SER A 88 -2.15 7.14 -1.69
N VAL A 89 -1.29 6.35 -2.33
CA VAL A 89 0.08 6.09 -1.86
C VAL A 89 0.91 7.39 -1.86
N ALA A 90 0.79 8.21 -2.91
CA ALA A 90 1.49 9.49 -2.97
C ALA A 90 1.07 10.43 -1.84
N LEU A 91 -0.24 10.56 -1.57
CA LEU A 91 -0.75 11.41 -0.49
C LEU A 91 -0.23 10.97 0.89
N ILE A 92 -0.28 9.66 1.19
CA ILE A 92 0.22 9.12 2.46
C ILE A 92 1.73 9.30 2.57
N MET A 93 2.48 9.01 1.50
CA MET A 93 3.93 9.18 1.47
C MET A 93 4.33 10.63 1.71
N ILE A 94 3.68 11.59 1.04
CA ILE A 94 3.92 13.02 1.25
C ILE A 94 3.61 13.42 2.69
N GLY A 95 2.49 12.97 3.25
CA GLY A 95 2.13 13.24 4.64
C GLY A 95 3.22 12.77 5.62
N VAL A 96 3.68 11.52 5.46
CA VAL A 96 4.73 10.94 6.33
C VAL A 96 6.10 11.60 6.10
N LEU A 97 6.45 11.94 4.86
CA LEU A 97 7.68 12.67 4.52
C LEU A 97 7.68 14.07 5.15
N VAL A 98 6.58 14.81 5.07
CA VAL A 98 6.48 16.13 5.70
C VAL A 98 6.53 16.01 7.22
N TYR A 99 5.88 15.01 7.81
CA TYR A 99 5.96 14.73 9.25
C TYR A 99 7.40 14.47 9.71
N THR A 100 8.08 13.55 9.03
CA THR A 100 9.47 13.17 9.33
C THR A 100 10.42 14.33 9.06
N ALA A 101 10.24 15.10 7.99
CA ALA A 101 11.01 16.30 7.69
C ALA A 101 10.95 17.35 8.80
N ARG A 102 9.76 17.57 9.36
CA ARG A 102 9.53 18.61 10.36
C ARG A 102 9.87 18.20 11.78
N ARG A 103 9.81 16.90 12.11
CA ARG A 103 9.97 16.42 13.51
C ARG A 103 11.03 15.34 13.72
N GLY A 104 11.36 14.59 12.69
CA GLY A 104 12.24 13.42 12.78
C GLY A 104 13.61 13.72 12.21
N GLY A 105 14.62 13.95 13.07
CA GLY A 105 16.04 13.90 12.68
C GLY A 105 16.51 12.51 12.22
N LEU A 106 15.59 11.56 11.97
CA LEU A 106 15.84 10.15 11.66
C LEU A 106 15.46 9.81 10.20
N TRP A 107 15.67 10.76 9.28
CA TRP A 107 15.54 10.54 7.83
C TRP A 107 16.17 9.24 7.30
N PRO A 108 17.41 8.88 7.66
CA PRO A 108 18.02 7.65 7.14
C PRO A 108 17.26 6.40 7.62
N TYR A 109 16.77 6.37 8.86
CA TYR A 109 15.98 5.25 9.37
C TYR A 109 14.68 5.08 8.57
N PHE A 110 13.96 6.18 8.32
CA PHE A 110 12.73 6.14 7.53
C PHE A 110 12.97 5.63 6.11
N LEU A 111 14.02 6.13 5.44
CA LEU A 111 14.36 5.70 4.08
C LEU A 111 14.73 4.22 4.01
N VAL A 112 15.44 3.69 5.01
CA VAL A 112 15.75 2.25 5.10
C VAL A 112 14.48 1.42 5.29
N VAL A 113 13.56 1.83 6.17
CA VAL A 113 12.28 1.13 6.37
C VAL A 113 11.46 1.11 5.09
N VAL A 114 11.32 2.24 4.41
CA VAL A 114 10.61 2.33 3.12
C VAL A 114 11.29 1.47 2.06
N GLY A 115 12.62 1.52 1.96
CA GLY A 115 13.40 0.70 1.03
C GLY A 115 13.22 -0.81 1.28
N MET A 116 13.19 -1.23 2.55
CA MET A 116 12.91 -2.61 2.95
C MET A 116 11.53 -3.06 2.51
N VAL A 117 10.50 -2.22 2.67
CA VAL A 117 9.13 -2.54 2.21
C VAL A 117 9.10 -2.75 0.70
N PHE A 118 9.72 -1.85 -0.08
CA PHE A 118 9.82 -2.04 -1.53
C PHE A 118 10.59 -3.30 -1.92
N ALA A 119 11.71 -3.60 -1.24
CA ALA A 119 12.47 -4.82 -1.49
C ALA A 119 11.65 -6.09 -1.22
N VAL A 120 10.88 -6.12 -0.13
CA VAL A 120 9.97 -7.23 0.19
C VAL A 120 8.88 -7.37 -0.87
N LEU A 121 8.27 -6.27 -1.31
CA LEU A 121 7.26 -6.29 -2.38
C LEU A 121 7.86 -6.83 -3.69
N VAL A 122 9.06 -6.39 -4.07
CA VAL A 122 9.78 -6.90 -5.26
C VAL A 122 10.10 -8.38 -5.11
N ALA A 123 10.54 -8.83 -3.93
CA ALA A 123 10.83 -10.25 -3.67
C ALA A 123 9.57 -11.12 -3.81
N ILE A 124 8.42 -10.65 -3.29
CA ILE A 124 7.13 -11.33 -3.44
C ILE A 124 6.73 -11.38 -4.92
N LEU A 125 6.82 -10.26 -5.65
CA LEU A 125 6.55 -10.23 -7.09
C LEU A 125 7.46 -11.19 -7.85
N ALA A 126 8.76 -11.19 -7.56
CA ALA A 126 9.73 -12.08 -8.21
C ALA A 126 9.41 -13.56 -7.95
N ALA A 127 9.01 -13.93 -6.72
CA ALA A 127 8.60 -15.31 -6.41
C ALA A 127 7.36 -15.72 -7.20
N VAL A 128 6.35 -14.84 -7.30
CA VAL A 128 5.08 -15.08 -7.99
C VAL A 128 5.23 -15.13 -9.51
N TYR A 129 6.05 -14.26 -10.09
CA TYR A 129 6.34 -14.23 -11.53
C TYR A 129 7.43 -15.23 -11.96
N SER A 130 8.07 -15.93 -11.01
CA SER A 130 9.09 -16.92 -11.37
C SER A 130 8.46 -18.07 -12.16
N ARG A 131 9.09 -18.40 -13.28
CA ARG A 131 8.67 -19.52 -14.13
C ARG A 131 8.80 -20.89 -13.45
N CYS A 132 9.44 -20.95 -12.28
CA CYS A 132 9.59 -22.17 -11.49
C CYS A 132 8.26 -22.65 -10.88
N VAL A 133 7.30 -21.75 -10.63
CA VAL A 133 5.95 -22.11 -10.14
C VAL A 133 4.98 -22.32 -11.31
N SER A 134 5.21 -21.66 -12.44
CA SER A 134 4.47 -21.86 -13.71
C SER A 134 5.10 -22.97 -14.57
N SER A 135 5.65 -24.02 -13.94
CA SER A 135 5.97 -25.24 -14.66
C SER A 135 4.67 -26.02 -14.86
N GLU A 136 3.87 -25.52 -15.81
CA GLU A 136 2.90 -26.36 -16.50
C GLU A 136 3.67 -27.59 -16.95
N ARG A 137 3.27 -28.76 -16.45
CA ARG A 137 3.84 -30.04 -16.84
C ARG A 137 3.61 -30.22 -18.32
N VAL A 138 4.54 -29.75 -19.15
CA VAL A 138 4.67 -30.22 -20.52
C VAL A 138 5.18 -31.64 -20.40
N VAL A 139 4.26 -32.59 -20.19
CA VAL A 139 4.51 -34.01 -20.37
C VAL A 139 4.83 -34.18 -21.84
N VAL A 140 6.11 -34.16 -22.18
CA VAL A 140 6.59 -34.55 -23.50
C VAL A 140 6.31 -36.05 -23.62
N VAL A 141 5.14 -36.40 -24.14
CA VAL A 141 4.84 -37.78 -24.55
C VAL A 141 5.72 -38.06 -25.76
N ARG A 142 6.87 -38.68 -25.51
CA ARG A 142 7.75 -39.17 -26.56
C ARG A 142 7.06 -40.37 -27.22
N SER A 143 6.32 -40.13 -28.29
CA SER A 143 5.86 -41.18 -29.19
C SER A 143 7.08 -41.73 -29.93
N THR A 144 7.64 -42.84 -29.43
CA THR A 144 8.54 -43.68 -30.21
C THR A 144 7.66 -44.56 -31.10
N ARG A 145 7.69 -44.26 -32.39
CA ARG A 145 7.17 -45.11 -33.46
C ARG A 145 8.28 -46.03 -33.94
#